data_AF-A0A420DGP0-F1
#
_entry.id   AF-A0A420DGP0-F1
#
_cell.length_a   1.000
_cell.length_b   1.000
_cell.length_c   1.000
_cell.angle_alpha   90.00
_cell.angle_beta   90.00
_cell.angle_gamma   90.00
#
_symmetry.space_group_name_H-M   'P 1'
#
loop_
_entity.id
_entity.type
_entity.pdbx_description
1 polymer ?
#
loop_
_entity_poly.entity_id
_entity_poly.type
_entity_poly.pdbx_seq_one_letter_code
_entity_poly.pdbx_strand_id
1 'polypeptide(L)'
;MHLLKIVFAVFLFTTLSFAQQDALVVHYDESKLEKHDISEDDLSSYKENPEFNYTEVETEESIFSRIKRWLANILTKIFEAIFGVGKAGGILYFIFNILPYLLLAFLIFLLIKFFLKVNSKSIISGQQNPGTVQFTEDEQIIKNEDINKLINDAIKQKNFRLAIRYYYLQSLKFLAEKQHINWEQQKTNVDYISEIKKDTIKTGFKTITRIYDYVWYGEFSIDELKFETLKSSFETLNTTIKTQ
;
A
#
# COMPACT_ATOMS: atom_id res chain seq x y z
N MET A 1 6.12 33.04 12.40
CA MET A 1 4.78 33.52 12.81
C MET A 1 4.57 35.04 12.61
N HIS A 2 5.62 35.87 12.60
CA HIS A 2 5.49 37.33 12.35
C HIS A 2 5.26 37.71 10.89
N LEU A 3 5.81 36.95 9.93
CA LEU A 3 5.64 37.20 8.49
C LEU A 3 4.16 37.11 8.06
N LEU A 4 3.42 36.11 8.57
CA LEU A 4 2.01 35.91 8.27
C LEU A 4 1.13 37.06 8.78
N LYS A 5 1.46 37.63 9.95
CA LYS A 5 0.73 38.77 10.52
C LYS A 5 0.95 40.06 9.73
N ILE A 6 2.15 40.25 9.19
CA ILE A 6 2.47 41.41 8.33
C ILE A 6 1.75 41.30 6.99
N VAL A 7 1.75 40.11 6.37
CA VAL A 7 0.99 39.86 5.13
C VAL A 7 -0.51 40.09 5.35
N PHE A 8 -1.05 39.64 6.49
CA PHE A 8 -2.47 39.85 6.82
C PHE A 8 -2.81 41.33 7.09
N ALA A 9 -1.90 42.09 7.71
CA ALA A 9 -2.09 43.52 7.96
C ALA A 9 -2.02 44.36 6.67
N VAL A 10 -1.15 43.99 5.72
CA VAL A 10 -1.08 44.64 4.40
C VAL A 10 -2.34 44.36 3.59
N PHE A 11 -2.90 43.15 3.67
CA PHE A 11 -4.13 42.78 2.96
C PHE A 11 -5.39 43.51 3.49
N LEU A 12 -5.39 43.91 4.76
CA LEU A 12 -6.49 44.65 5.39
C LEU A 12 -6.50 46.15 5.03
N PHE A 13 -5.38 46.72 4.58
CA PHE A 13 -5.30 48.13 4.20
C PHE A 13 -5.57 48.41 2.71
N THR A 14 -5.57 47.37 1.86
CA THR A 14 -5.77 47.53 0.41
C THR A 14 -7.23 47.58 -0.03
N THR A 15 -8.20 47.48 0.89
CA THR A 15 -9.65 47.44 0.56
C THR A 15 -10.40 48.73 0.90
N LEU A 16 -9.71 49.86 1.04
CA LEU A 16 -10.35 51.18 1.04
C LEU A 16 -10.73 51.57 -0.39
N SER A 17 -11.82 50.98 -0.89
CA SER A 17 -12.46 51.41 -2.13
C SER A 17 -13.09 52.79 -1.91
N PHE A 18 -12.68 53.79 -2.69
CA PHE A 18 -13.39 55.06 -2.78
C PHE A 18 -14.73 54.81 -3.50
N ALA A 19 -15.84 55.06 -2.82
CA ALA A 19 -17.15 55.06 -3.47
C ALA A 19 -17.26 56.33 -4.33
N GLN A 20 -17.30 56.15 -5.66
CA GLN A 20 -17.62 57.24 -6.58
C GLN A 20 -19.14 57.47 -6.53
N GLN A 21 -19.54 58.65 -6.09
CA GLN A 21 -20.94 59.05 -6.10
C GLN A 21 -21.26 59.61 -7.48
N ASP A 22 -21.65 58.72 -8.40
CA ASP A 22 -22.17 59.14 -9.70
C ASP A 22 -23.50 59.88 -9.50
N ALA A 23 -23.45 61.20 -9.68
CA ALA A 23 -24.64 62.03 -9.76
C ALA A 23 -25.28 61.83 -11.15
N LEU A 24 -26.03 60.75 -11.32
CA LEU A 24 -26.86 60.56 -12.51
C LEU A 24 -27.98 61.61 -12.49
N VAL A 25 -27.82 62.66 -13.29
CA VAL A 25 -28.87 63.65 -13.52
C VAL A 25 -29.96 63.00 -14.34
N VAL A 26 -31.14 62.85 -13.76
CA VAL A 26 -32.32 62.31 -14.44
C VAL A 26 -32.90 63.41 -15.33
N HIS A 27 -32.83 63.22 -16.64
CA HIS A 27 -33.55 64.03 -17.61
C HIS A 27 -34.93 63.40 -17.84
N TYR A 28 -35.98 64.14 -17.51
CA TYR A 28 -37.36 63.74 -17.81
C TYR A 28 -37.66 64.01 -19.28
N ASP A 29 -38.30 63.04 -19.93
CA ASP A 29 -38.79 63.20 -21.30
C ASP A 29 -40.02 64.11 -21.31
N GLU A 30 -39.92 65.27 -21.96
CA GLU A 30 -41.02 66.23 -22.16
C GLU A 30 -41.67 66.10 -23.55
N SER A 31 -41.36 65.03 -24.31
CA SER A 31 -41.94 64.82 -25.63
C SER A 31 -43.47 64.67 -25.56
N LYS A 32 -44.14 65.21 -26.57
CA LYS A 32 -45.60 65.05 -26.70
C LYS A 32 -45.90 63.60 -27.07
N LEU A 33 -46.77 62.98 -26.30
CA LEU A 33 -47.26 61.63 -26.57
C LEU A 33 -48.12 61.64 -27.85
N GLU A 34 -47.60 61.05 -28.91
CA GLU A 34 -48.39 60.70 -30.09
C GLU A 34 -49.07 59.35 -29.85
N LYS A 35 -50.40 59.33 -29.94
CA LYS A 35 -51.17 58.09 -29.83
C LYS A 35 -51.11 57.37 -31.18
N HIS A 36 -50.37 56.27 -31.23
CA HIS A 36 -50.38 55.36 -32.37
C HIS A 36 -51.52 54.35 -32.18
N ASP A 37 -52.42 54.25 -33.16
CA ASP A 37 -53.45 53.21 -33.16
C ASP A 37 -52.88 51.96 -33.83
N ILE A 38 -52.77 50.87 -33.07
CA ILE A 38 -52.19 49.60 -33.53
C ILE A 38 -53.30 48.77 -34.18
N SER A 39 -53.14 48.43 -35.45
CA SER A 39 -54.08 47.58 -36.18
C SER A 39 -53.75 46.09 -36.04
N GLU A 40 -54.68 45.21 -36.41
CA GLU A 40 -54.44 43.76 -36.34
C GLU A 40 -53.33 43.29 -37.30
N ASP A 41 -53.19 43.97 -38.44
CA ASP A 41 -52.13 43.71 -39.43
C ASP A 41 -50.75 44.04 -38.87
N ASP A 42 -50.62 45.11 -38.07
CA ASP A 42 -49.34 45.48 -37.44
C ASP A 42 -48.86 44.40 -36.45
N LEU A 43 -49.81 43.70 -35.82
CA LEU A 43 -49.55 42.63 -34.85
C LEU A 43 -49.26 41.28 -35.50
N SER A 44 -49.63 41.07 -36.76
CA SER A 44 -49.49 39.78 -37.45
C SER A 44 -48.03 39.29 -37.48
N SER A 45 -47.09 40.20 -37.78
CA SER A 45 -45.65 39.92 -37.83
C SER A 45 -45.05 39.49 -36.49
N TYR A 46 -45.61 39.96 -35.37
CA TYR A 46 -45.16 39.62 -34.03
C TYR A 46 -45.78 38.31 -33.51
N LYS A 47 -47.02 38.00 -33.91
CA LYS A 47 -47.69 36.75 -33.53
C LYS A 47 -46.99 35.51 -34.08
N GLU A 48 -46.34 35.63 -35.25
CA GLU A 48 -45.59 34.54 -35.88
C GLU A 48 -44.13 34.45 -35.39
N ASN A 49 -43.64 35.44 -34.65
CA ASN A 49 -42.25 35.48 -34.22
C ASN A 49 -42.06 34.66 -32.91
N PRO A 50 -41.21 33.62 -32.90
CA PRO A 50 -40.98 32.77 -31.73
C PRO A 50 -40.38 33.51 -30.53
N GLU A 51 -39.71 34.65 -30.72
CA GLU A 51 -39.20 35.48 -29.61
C GLU A 51 -40.31 36.13 -28.79
N PHE A 52 -41.52 36.27 -29.34
CA PHE A 52 -42.69 36.85 -28.68
C PHE A 52 -43.69 35.79 -28.19
N ASN A 53 -43.26 34.53 -28.09
CA ASN A 53 -44.06 33.46 -27.51
C ASN A 53 -43.90 33.44 -25.98
N TYR A 54 -44.75 34.19 -25.28
CA TYR A 54 -44.80 34.26 -23.81
C TYR A 54 -45.60 33.11 -23.17
N THR A 55 -45.89 32.05 -23.91
CA THR A 55 -46.55 30.87 -23.33
C THR A 55 -45.53 30.19 -22.44
N GLU A 56 -45.69 30.28 -21.11
CA GLU A 56 -44.91 29.51 -20.16
C GLU A 56 -45.16 28.03 -20.44
N VAL A 57 -44.22 27.39 -21.13
CA VAL A 57 -44.25 25.94 -21.30
C VAL A 57 -43.93 25.38 -19.92
N GLU A 58 -44.96 24.95 -19.18
CA GLU A 58 -44.77 24.13 -18.00
C GLU A 58 -44.01 22.88 -18.44
N THR A 59 -42.69 22.89 -18.26
CA THR A 59 -41.88 21.72 -18.59
C THR A 59 -42.27 20.64 -17.61
N GLU A 60 -43.08 19.68 -18.05
CA GLU A 60 -43.43 18.52 -17.22
C GLU A 60 -42.15 17.88 -16.71
N GLU A 61 -42.01 17.81 -15.39
CA GLU A 61 -40.80 17.28 -14.78
C GLU A 61 -40.55 15.84 -15.27
N SER A 62 -39.48 15.67 -16.05
CA SER A 62 -39.02 14.36 -16.50
C SER A 62 -38.87 13.39 -15.33
N ILE A 63 -39.23 12.12 -15.54
CA ILE A 63 -39.03 11.04 -14.55
C ILE A 63 -37.57 11.02 -14.06
N PHE A 64 -36.61 11.34 -14.94
CA PHE A 64 -35.20 11.43 -14.59
C PHE A 64 -34.90 12.57 -13.59
N SER A 65 -35.53 13.74 -13.74
CA SER A 65 -35.33 14.85 -12.80
C SER A 65 -35.93 14.53 -11.42
N ARG A 66 -37.07 13.83 -11.40
CA ARG A 66 -37.68 13.32 -10.15
C ARG A 66 -36.78 12.33 -9.43
N ILE A 67 -36.18 11.37 -10.17
CA ILE A 67 -35.23 10.40 -9.60
C ILE A 67 -33.98 11.10 -9.08
N LYS A 68 -33.40 12.02 -9.87
CA LYS A 68 -32.19 12.76 -9.47
C LYS A 68 -32.42 13.57 -8.20
N ARG A 69 -33.58 14.24 -8.09
CA ARG A 69 -33.96 14.99 -6.89
C ARG A 69 -34.22 14.09 -5.69
N TRP A 70 -34.91 12.97 -5.88
CA TRP A 70 -35.10 11.97 -4.82
C TRP A 70 -33.75 11.46 -4.30
N LEU A 71 -32.83 11.11 -5.20
CA LEU A 71 -31.50 10.62 -4.84
C LEU A 71 -30.69 11.70 -4.13
N ALA A 72 -30.70 12.94 -4.64
CA ALA A 72 -30.03 14.06 -3.99
C ALA A 72 -30.56 14.27 -2.57
N ASN A 73 -31.88 14.19 -2.35
CA ASN A 73 -32.48 14.32 -1.02
C ASN A 73 -32.14 13.15 -0.08
N ILE A 74 -31.96 11.94 -0.61
CA ILE A 74 -31.46 10.80 0.16
C ILE A 74 -30.00 11.05 0.58
N LEU A 75 -29.17 11.51 -0.36
CA LEU A 75 -27.75 11.76 -0.12
C LEU A 75 -27.54 12.91 0.87
N THR A 76 -28.31 13.99 0.76
CA THR A 76 -28.23 15.10 1.73
C THR A 76 -28.64 14.65 3.12
N LYS A 77 -29.70 13.85 3.28
CA LYS A 77 -30.09 13.31 4.59
C LYS A 77 -29.02 12.40 5.20
N ILE A 78 -28.38 11.56 4.39
CA ILE A 78 -27.27 10.70 4.85
C ILE A 78 -26.08 11.57 5.23
N PHE A 79 -25.75 12.58 4.41
CA PHE A 79 -24.65 13.49 4.65
C PHE A 79 -24.89 14.35 5.91
N GLU A 80 -26.10 14.85 6.12
CA GLU A 80 -26.51 15.54 7.35
C GLU A 80 -26.53 14.59 8.55
N ALA A 81 -26.89 13.32 8.40
CA ALA A 81 -26.84 12.35 9.49
C ALA A 81 -25.40 12.00 9.91
N ILE A 82 -24.46 11.99 8.96
CA ILE A 82 -23.05 11.63 9.19
C ILE A 82 -22.21 12.85 9.60
N PHE A 83 -22.44 14.00 8.96
CA PHE A 83 -21.62 15.20 9.07
C PHE A 83 -22.38 16.41 9.61
N GLY A 84 -23.67 16.28 9.95
CA GLY A 84 -24.46 17.32 10.58
C GLY A 84 -23.93 17.60 11.98
N VAL A 85 -23.04 18.60 12.08
CA VAL A 85 -22.51 19.11 13.34
C VAL A 85 -23.59 19.94 14.03
N GLY A 86 -24.59 19.25 14.58
CA GLY A 86 -25.80 19.87 15.09
C GLY A 86 -26.48 19.03 16.16
N LYS A 87 -25.83 18.87 17.32
CA LYS A 87 -26.43 18.41 18.59
C LYS A 87 -27.00 16.97 18.61
N ALA A 88 -26.30 15.99 18.05
CA ALA A 88 -26.66 14.59 18.26
C ALA A 88 -26.12 14.09 19.63
N GLY A 89 -26.95 14.10 20.67
CA GLY A 89 -26.68 13.36 21.90
C GLY A 89 -26.99 11.87 21.74
N GLY A 90 -26.25 10.98 22.42
CA GLY A 90 -26.48 9.53 22.42
C GLY A 90 -25.51 8.71 21.57
N ILE A 91 -25.97 7.61 20.96
CA ILE A 91 -25.12 6.63 20.25
C ILE A 91 -24.30 7.24 19.10
N LEU A 92 -24.83 8.31 18.48
CA LEU A 92 -24.16 9.02 17.38
C LEU A 92 -22.95 9.82 17.87
N TYR A 93 -22.99 10.38 19.08
CA TYR A 93 -21.82 11.00 19.71
C TYR A 93 -20.70 9.96 19.90
N PHE A 94 -21.04 8.75 20.34
CA PHE A 94 -20.05 7.67 20.50
C PHE A 94 -19.41 7.28 19.16
N ILE A 95 -20.22 7.16 18.10
CA ILE A 95 -19.74 6.79 16.76
C ILE A 95 -18.85 7.89 16.13
N PHE A 96 -19.17 9.17 16.32
CA PHE A 96 -18.40 10.25 15.67
C PHE A 96 -17.25 10.80 16.52
N ASN A 97 -17.37 10.79 17.85
CA ASN A 97 -16.33 11.33 18.74
C ASN A 97 -15.47 10.27 19.45
N ILE A 98 -15.88 9.02 19.56
CA ILE A 98 -15.13 8.00 20.33
C ILE A 98 -14.61 6.89 19.42
N LEU A 99 -15.44 6.40 18.50
CA LEU A 99 -15.08 5.32 17.58
C LEU A 99 -13.83 5.61 16.72
N PRO A 100 -13.59 6.82 16.19
CA PRO A 100 -12.37 7.09 15.41
C PRO A 100 -11.10 6.92 16.25
N TYR A 101 -11.13 7.33 17.52
CA TYR A 101 -10.01 7.16 18.45
C TYR A 101 -9.82 5.69 18.84
N LEU A 102 -10.92 4.94 19.00
CA LEU A 102 -10.86 3.49 19.26
C LEU A 102 -10.29 2.72 18.08
N LEU A 103 -10.72 3.05 16.85
CA LEU A 103 -10.18 2.47 15.62
C LEU A 103 -8.71 2.85 15.42
N LEU A 104 -8.32 4.08 15.72
CA LEU A 104 -6.93 4.52 15.68
C LEU A 104 -6.07 3.77 16.71
N ALA A 105 -6.55 3.63 17.96
CA ALA A 105 -5.87 2.86 18.99
C ALA A 105 -5.74 1.38 18.62
N PHE A 106 -6.80 0.80 18.03
CA PHE A 106 -6.78 -0.57 17.53
C PHE A 106 -5.81 -0.75 16.34
N LEU A 107 -5.77 0.21 15.42
CA LEU A 107 -4.82 0.22 14.31
C LEU A 107 -3.37 0.31 14.84
N ILE A 108 -3.10 1.22 15.77
CA ILE A 108 -1.80 1.34 16.43
C ILE A 108 -1.44 0.03 17.14
N PHE A 109 -2.37 -0.59 17.86
CA PHE A 109 -2.16 -1.90 18.48
C PHE A 109 -1.81 -2.98 17.45
N LEU A 110 -2.51 -3.03 16.30
CA LEU A 110 -2.21 -3.97 15.22
C LEU A 110 -0.84 -3.70 14.60
N LEU A 111 -0.48 -2.44 14.38
CA LEU A 111 0.85 -2.07 13.87
C LEU A 111 1.93 -2.48 14.87
N ILE A 112 1.76 -2.14 16.15
CA ILE A 112 2.67 -2.58 17.23
C ILE A 112 2.77 -4.10 17.25
N LYS A 113 1.66 -4.84 17.21
CA LYS A 113 1.66 -6.31 17.22
C LYS A 113 2.32 -6.89 15.96
N PHE A 114 2.09 -6.28 14.79
CA PHE A 114 2.67 -6.70 13.51
C PHE A 114 4.18 -6.47 13.51
N PHE A 115 4.64 -5.29 13.91
CA PHE A 115 6.06 -4.94 13.98
C PHE A 115 6.80 -5.61 15.15
N LEU A 116 6.16 -5.81 16.31
CA LEU A 116 6.79 -6.53 17.44
C LEU A 116 6.91 -8.04 17.20
N LYS A 117 6.09 -8.62 16.31
CA LYS A 117 6.29 -9.99 15.83
C LYS A 117 7.53 -10.13 14.94
N VAL A 118 8.11 -9.02 14.47
CA VAL A 118 9.44 -8.99 13.86
C VAL A 118 10.47 -8.94 14.99
N ASN A 119 10.88 -10.12 15.44
CA ASN A 119 12.07 -10.36 16.28
C ASN A 119 12.24 -9.45 17.51
N SER A 120 11.46 -9.70 18.58
CA SER A 120 11.66 -9.07 19.90
C SER A 120 13.03 -9.32 20.54
N LYS A 121 13.92 -10.10 19.92
CA LYS A 121 15.30 -10.31 20.37
C LYS A 121 16.26 -9.15 20.02
N SER A 122 16.00 -8.36 18.98
CA SER A 122 16.94 -7.28 18.58
C SER A 122 16.78 -6.00 19.41
N ILE A 123 15.58 -5.74 19.92
CA ILE A 123 15.28 -4.52 20.70
C ILE A 123 15.87 -4.60 22.12
N ILE A 124 16.03 -5.81 22.67
CA ILE A 124 16.57 -6.04 24.02
C ILE A 124 18.11 -6.04 24.01
N SER A 125 18.78 -6.33 22.89
CA SER A 125 20.24 -6.51 22.84
C SER A 125 21.05 -5.27 22.45
N GLY A 126 20.42 -4.14 22.12
CA GLY A 126 21.12 -2.87 21.87
C GLY A 126 22.10 -2.87 20.69
N GLN A 127 22.06 -3.85 19.80
CA GLN A 127 22.89 -3.87 18.59
C GLN A 127 22.21 -3.08 17.47
N GLN A 128 22.78 -1.93 17.14
CA GLN A 128 22.43 -1.18 15.93
C GLN A 128 22.95 -1.95 14.71
N ASN A 129 22.05 -2.53 13.93
CA ASN A 129 22.40 -3.09 12.62
C ASN A 129 22.48 -1.95 11.59
N PRO A 130 23.63 -1.70 10.95
CA PRO A 130 23.73 -0.74 9.87
C PRO A 130 23.00 -1.31 8.64
N GLY A 131 22.01 -0.57 8.13
CA GLY A 131 21.41 -0.75 6.80
C GLY A 131 20.91 -2.16 6.50
N THR A 132 19.65 -2.45 6.82
CA THR A 132 19.01 -3.74 6.48
C THR A 132 18.84 -3.87 4.97
N VAL A 133 19.87 -4.37 4.29
CA VAL A 133 19.69 -5.15 3.06
C VAL A 133 18.73 -6.27 3.43
N GLN A 134 17.56 -6.34 2.79
CA GLN A 134 16.64 -7.45 3.00
C GLN A 134 17.31 -8.71 2.45
N PHE A 135 18.02 -9.42 3.32
CA PHE A 135 18.58 -10.72 3.02
C PHE A 135 17.43 -11.70 2.77
N THR A 136 17.57 -12.55 1.76
CA THR A 136 16.70 -13.72 1.66
C THR A 136 16.92 -14.64 2.85
N GLU A 137 15.95 -15.49 3.17
CA GLU A 137 16.04 -16.43 4.29
C GLU A 137 17.33 -17.26 4.22
N ASP A 138 17.73 -17.73 3.03
CA ASP A 138 18.96 -18.50 2.84
C ASP A 138 20.23 -17.67 3.06
N GLU A 139 20.23 -16.41 2.63
CA GLU A 139 21.35 -15.50 2.85
C GLU A 139 21.53 -15.19 4.35
N GLN A 140 20.43 -14.95 5.05
CA GLN A 140 20.44 -14.76 6.49
C GLN A 140 20.97 -16.00 7.21
N ILE A 141 20.51 -17.19 6.83
CA ILE A 141 20.94 -18.46 7.43
C ILE A 141 22.44 -18.69 7.21
N ILE A 142 22.93 -18.53 5.98
CA ILE A 142 24.33 -18.78 5.64
C ILE A 142 25.26 -17.79 6.36
N LYS A 143 24.92 -16.48 6.36
CA LYS A 143 25.78 -15.43 6.91
C LYS A 143 25.70 -15.29 8.42
N ASN A 144 24.50 -15.41 9.00
CA ASN A 144 24.25 -14.90 10.35
C ASN A 144 23.78 -15.97 11.35
N GLU A 145 23.38 -17.17 10.90
CA GLU A 145 22.81 -18.19 11.79
C GLU A 145 23.74 -19.37 12.06
N ASP A 146 23.50 -20.03 13.19
CA ASP A 146 24.16 -21.30 13.53
C ASP A 146 23.40 -22.46 12.87
N ILE A 147 23.85 -22.82 11.67
CA ILE A 147 23.23 -23.87 10.86
C ILE A 147 23.24 -25.23 11.58
N ASN A 148 24.23 -25.52 12.44
CA ASN A 148 24.23 -26.79 13.20
C ASN A 148 23.07 -26.86 14.18
N LYS A 149 22.76 -25.74 14.83
CA LYS A 149 21.61 -25.66 15.73
C LYS A 149 20.30 -25.85 14.95
N LEU A 150 20.16 -25.21 13.79
CA LEU A 150 18.99 -25.36 12.93
C LEU A 150 18.78 -26.80 12.48
N ILE A 151 19.86 -27.50 12.08
CA ILE A 151 19.83 -28.94 11.74
C ILE A 151 19.30 -29.76 12.93
N ASN A 152 19.88 -29.56 14.12
CA ASN A 152 19.48 -30.31 15.32
C ASN A 152 18.02 -30.05 15.71
N ASP A 153 17.56 -28.81 15.60
CA ASP A 153 16.17 -28.45 15.91
C ASP A 153 15.19 -29.05 14.90
N ALA A 154 15.55 -29.06 13.61
CA ALA A 154 14.75 -29.71 12.56
C ALA A 154 14.64 -31.23 12.76
N ILE A 155 15.74 -31.90 13.15
CA ILE A 155 15.75 -33.33 13.45
C ILE A 155 14.86 -33.63 14.67
N LYS A 156 14.97 -32.85 15.76
CA LYS A 156 14.12 -33.03 16.95
C LYS A 156 12.63 -32.89 16.65
N GLN A 157 12.29 -31.99 15.73
CA GLN A 157 10.90 -31.79 15.27
C GLN A 157 10.46 -32.84 14.24
N LYS A 158 11.31 -33.83 13.92
CA LYS A 158 11.10 -34.83 12.86
C LYS A 158 10.84 -34.20 11.48
N ASN A 159 11.33 -32.98 11.27
CA ASN A 159 11.24 -32.29 9.98
C ASN A 159 12.50 -32.58 9.17
N PHE A 160 12.59 -33.81 8.66
CA PHE A 160 13.77 -34.30 7.95
C PHE A 160 14.03 -33.56 6.63
N ARG A 161 12.96 -33.11 5.93
CA ARG A 161 13.09 -32.29 4.73
C ARG A 161 13.80 -30.96 5.03
N LEU A 162 13.42 -30.30 6.13
CA LEU A 162 14.06 -29.07 6.55
C LEU A 162 15.51 -29.30 7.00
N ALA A 163 15.78 -30.41 7.70
CA ALA A 163 17.13 -30.79 8.07
C ALA A 163 18.05 -30.96 6.83
N ILE A 164 17.56 -31.61 5.77
CA ILE A 164 18.30 -31.75 4.50
C ILE A 164 18.59 -30.40 3.85
N ARG A 165 17.62 -29.45 3.86
CA ARG A 165 17.87 -28.08 3.38
C ARG A 165 18.99 -27.42 4.17
N TYR A 166 18.98 -27.52 5.48
CA TYR A 166 20.04 -26.92 6.30
C TYR A 166 21.40 -27.58 6.11
N TYR A 167 21.46 -28.91 5.93
CA TYR A 167 22.70 -29.59 5.54
C TYR A 167 23.25 -29.08 4.19
N TYR A 168 22.36 -28.83 3.21
CA TYR A 168 22.78 -28.27 1.92
C TYR A 168 23.34 -26.85 2.03
N LEU A 169 22.65 -25.96 2.78
CA LEU A 169 23.12 -24.60 3.06
C LEU A 169 24.46 -24.61 3.82
N GLN A 170 24.65 -25.56 4.72
CA GLN A 170 25.92 -25.76 5.41
C GLN A 170 27.05 -26.15 4.44
N SER A 171 26.79 -27.04 3.48
CA SER A 171 27.78 -27.39 2.45
C SER A 171 28.16 -26.19 1.59
N LEU A 172 27.19 -25.38 1.17
CA LEU A 172 27.45 -24.12 0.44
C LEU A 172 28.31 -23.15 1.27
N LYS A 173 28.00 -23.00 2.56
CA LYS A 173 28.79 -22.18 3.48
C LYS A 173 30.24 -22.64 3.56
N PHE A 174 30.50 -23.93 3.76
CA PHE A 174 31.87 -24.45 3.82
C PHE A 174 32.61 -24.31 2.49
N LEU A 175 31.95 -24.51 1.35
CA LEU A 175 32.54 -24.27 0.04
C LEU A 175 32.96 -22.81 -0.14
N ALA A 176 32.12 -21.87 0.29
CA ALA A 176 32.41 -20.44 0.21
C ALA A 176 33.55 -20.03 1.15
N GLU A 177 33.54 -20.51 2.40
CA GLU A 177 34.60 -20.26 3.39
C GLU A 177 35.97 -20.79 2.91
N LYS A 178 35.98 -21.91 2.20
CA LYS A 178 37.18 -22.51 1.59
C LYS A 178 37.50 -21.97 0.19
N GLN A 179 36.79 -20.93 -0.27
CA GLN A 179 36.97 -20.29 -1.58
C GLN A 179 36.87 -21.27 -2.78
N HIS A 180 36.13 -22.37 -2.61
CA HIS A 180 35.81 -23.29 -3.71
C HIS A 180 34.71 -22.74 -4.63
N ILE A 181 33.87 -21.85 -4.10
CA ILE A 181 32.82 -21.13 -4.82
C ILE A 181 32.79 -19.67 -4.36
N ASN A 182 32.27 -18.77 -5.19
CA ASN A 182 31.85 -17.44 -4.76
C ASN A 182 30.33 -17.44 -4.55
N TRP A 183 29.89 -17.51 -3.29
CA TRP A 183 28.47 -17.60 -2.97
C TRP A 183 27.73 -16.30 -3.31
N GLU A 184 26.68 -16.42 -4.11
CA GLU A 184 25.81 -15.33 -4.56
C GLU A 184 24.37 -15.81 -4.65
N GLN A 185 23.42 -15.05 -4.13
CA GLN A 185 22.02 -15.48 -4.07
C GLN A 185 21.41 -15.81 -5.45
N GLN A 186 21.80 -15.07 -6.50
CA GLN A 186 21.30 -15.26 -7.86
C GLN A 186 21.84 -16.51 -8.58
N LYS A 187 22.85 -17.19 -8.03
CA LYS A 187 23.47 -18.34 -8.68
C LYS A 187 22.64 -19.61 -8.52
N THR A 188 22.63 -20.42 -9.57
CA THR A 188 21.99 -21.73 -9.59
C THR A 188 22.92 -22.81 -9.02
N ASN A 189 22.35 -23.96 -8.66
CA ASN A 189 23.12 -25.13 -8.23
C ASN A 189 24.13 -25.59 -9.31
N VAL A 190 23.77 -25.42 -10.58
CA VAL A 190 24.65 -25.75 -11.72
C VAL A 190 25.85 -24.81 -11.78
N ASP A 191 25.63 -23.52 -11.53
CA ASP A 191 26.70 -22.52 -11.49
C ASP A 191 27.72 -22.89 -10.40
N TYR A 192 27.24 -23.23 -9.19
CA TYR A 192 28.11 -23.68 -8.10
C TYR A 192 28.89 -24.95 -8.44
N ILE A 193 28.26 -25.93 -9.08
CA ILE A 193 28.94 -27.15 -9.55
C ILE A 193 30.04 -26.80 -10.56
N SER A 194 29.82 -25.80 -11.41
CA SER A 194 30.78 -25.41 -12.44
C SER A 194 32.02 -24.72 -11.87
N GLU A 195 31.86 -23.93 -10.79
CA GLU A 195 32.95 -23.21 -10.11
C GLU A 195 33.93 -24.12 -9.36
N ILE A 196 33.43 -25.24 -8.83
CA ILE A 196 34.27 -26.18 -8.08
C ILE A 196 35.29 -26.83 -9.03
N LYS A 197 36.57 -26.55 -8.77
CA LYS A 197 37.72 -27.04 -9.55
C LYS A 197 38.16 -28.46 -9.19
N LYS A 198 38.01 -28.85 -7.92
CA LYS A 198 38.52 -30.13 -7.43
C LYS A 198 37.49 -31.23 -7.67
N ASP A 199 37.88 -32.25 -8.44
CA ASP A 199 36.96 -33.30 -8.90
C ASP A 199 36.32 -34.10 -7.76
N THR A 200 37.04 -34.33 -6.65
CA THR A 200 36.50 -35.05 -5.49
C THR A 200 35.36 -34.27 -4.83
N ILE A 201 35.57 -32.97 -4.60
CA ILE A 201 34.55 -32.06 -4.04
C ILE A 201 33.40 -31.89 -5.03
N LYS A 202 33.71 -31.70 -6.31
CA LYS A 202 32.71 -31.50 -7.38
C LYS A 202 31.77 -32.71 -7.49
N THR A 203 32.32 -33.92 -7.43
CA THR A 203 31.54 -35.16 -7.50
C THR A 203 30.65 -35.31 -6.28
N GLY A 204 31.17 -35.09 -5.07
CA GLY A 204 30.36 -35.13 -3.85
C GLY A 204 29.28 -34.05 -3.84
N PHE A 205 29.59 -32.84 -4.31
CA PHE A 205 28.65 -31.72 -4.39
C PHE A 205 27.51 -32.00 -5.40
N LYS A 206 27.82 -32.61 -6.55
CA LYS A 206 26.80 -33.10 -7.49
C LYS A 206 25.85 -34.11 -6.85
N THR A 207 26.37 -35.03 -6.04
CA THR A 207 25.54 -36.03 -5.34
C THR A 207 24.58 -35.37 -4.37
N ILE A 208 25.07 -34.50 -3.47
CA ILE A 208 24.19 -33.85 -2.49
C ILE A 208 23.21 -32.85 -3.13
N THR A 209 23.60 -32.23 -4.25
CA THR A 209 22.71 -31.34 -5.02
C THR A 209 21.52 -32.11 -5.57
N ARG A 210 21.73 -33.30 -6.13
CA ARG A 210 20.63 -34.15 -6.60
C ARG A 210 19.69 -34.56 -5.46
N ILE A 211 20.25 -34.91 -4.29
CA ILE A 211 19.45 -35.23 -3.11
C ILE A 211 18.61 -34.01 -2.70
N TYR A 212 19.24 -32.84 -2.60
CA TYR A 212 18.57 -31.60 -2.25
C TYR A 212 17.46 -31.24 -3.25
N ASP A 213 17.75 -31.30 -4.55
CA ASP A 213 16.78 -30.96 -5.59
C ASP A 213 15.56 -31.87 -5.54
N TYR A 214 15.78 -33.17 -5.36
CA TYR A 214 14.71 -34.14 -5.22
C TYR A 214 13.90 -33.89 -3.95
N VAL A 215 14.55 -33.83 -2.78
CA VAL A 215 13.88 -33.72 -1.48
C VAL A 215 13.16 -32.38 -1.31
N TRP A 216 13.81 -31.28 -1.69
CA TRP A 216 13.28 -29.95 -1.49
C TRP A 216 12.29 -29.60 -2.60
N TYR A 217 12.72 -29.55 -3.86
CA TYR A 217 11.84 -29.12 -4.95
C TYR A 217 10.86 -30.20 -5.41
N GLY A 218 11.18 -31.48 -5.21
CA GLY A 218 10.28 -32.59 -5.53
C GLY A 218 9.26 -32.93 -4.44
N GLU A 219 9.28 -32.22 -3.30
CA GLU A 219 8.34 -32.40 -2.16
C GLU A 219 8.25 -33.84 -1.62
N PHE A 220 9.31 -34.64 -1.76
CA PHE A 220 9.30 -36.02 -1.28
C PHE A 220 9.33 -36.07 0.26
N SER A 221 8.42 -36.85 0.84
CA SER A 221 8.45 -37.16 2.26
C SER A 221 9.61 -38.11 2.56
N ILE A 222 10.46 -37.69 3.51
CA ILE A 222 11.58 -38.51 3.98
C ILE A 222 11.21 -39.08 5.35
N ASP A 223 11.35 -40.39 5.49
CA ASP A 223 11.29 -41.08 6.78
C ASP A 223 12.66 -41.10 7.47
N GLU A 224 12.70 -41.43 8.75
CA GLU A 224 13.93 -41.38 9.55
C GLU A 224 15.04 -42.27 8.98
N LEU A 225 14.71 -43.47 8.49
CA LEU A 225 15.69 -44.41 7.91
C LEU A 225 16.33 -43.86 6.63
N LYS A 226 15.52 -43.29 5.72
CA LYS A 226 16.04 -42.63 4.51
C LYS A 226 16.84 -41.40 4.87
N PHE A 227 16.40 -40.61 5.85
CA PHE A 227 17.12 -39.44 6.30
C PHE A 227 18.52 -39.79 6.81
N GLU A 228 18.64 -40.80 7.66
CA GLU A 228 19.93 -41.31 8.18
C GLU A 228 20.85 -41.77 7.04
N THR A 229 20.29 -42.37 5.99
CA THR A 229 21.06 -42.76 4.82
C THR A 229 21.54 -41.55 4.03
N LEU A 230 20.66 -40.58 3.78
CA LEU A 230 20.96 -39.40 2.96
C LEU A 230 21.93 -38.43 3.65
N LYS A 231 21.80 -38.21 4.96
CA LYS A 231 22.66 -37.26 5.70
C LYS A 231 24.14 -37.63 5.62
N SER A 232 24.46 -38.92 5.53
CA SER A 232 25.84 -39.41 5.43
C SER A 232 26.61 -38.81 4.24
N SER A 233 25.91 -38.54 3.13
CA SER A 233 26.50 -37.92 1.93
C SER A 233 26.90 -36.47 2.19
N PHE A 234 26.08 -35.72 2.94
CA PHE A 234 26.37 -34.34 3.32
C PHE A 234 27.53 -34.28 4.33
N GLU A 235 27.52 -35.14 5.35
CA GLU A 235 28.56 -35.18 6.38
C GLU A 235 29.93 -35.56 5.80
N THR A 236 29.96 -36.55 4.90
CA THR A 236 31.18 -36.98 4.21
C THR A 236 31.77 -35.85 3.36
N LEU A 237 30.93 -35.16 2.58
CA LEU A 237 31.38 -34.02 1.78
C LEU A 237 31.86 -32.87 2.67
N ASN A 238 31.10 -32.50 3.70
CA ASN A 238 31.45 -31.42 4.62
C ASN A 238 32.77 -31.68 5.33
N THR A 239 33.03 -32.93 5.72
CA THR A 239 34.32 -33.34 6.30
C THR A 239 35.45 -33.22 5.27
N THR A 240 35.19 -33.63 4.03
CA THR A 240 36.17 -33.53 2.93
C THR A 240 36.54 -32.08 2.63
N ILE A 241 35.57 -31.17 2.61
CA ILE A 241 35.79 -29.72 2.38
C ILE A 241 36.59 -29.11 3.54
N LYS A 242 36.30 -29.46 4.79
CA LYS A 242 37.00 -28.90 5.97
C LYS A 242 38.48 -29.28 6.03
N THR A 243 38.80 -30.50 5.63
CA THR A 243 40.15 -31.08 5.72
C THR A 243 41.10 -30.53 4.65
N GLN A 244 40.56 -29.87 3.62
CA GLN A 244 41.31 -29.32 2.49
C GLN A 244 41.38 -27.80 2.57
#